data_AF-A0A950VA55-F1
#
_entry.id   AF-A0A950VA55-F1
#
_cell.length_a   1.000
_cell.length_b   1.000
_cell.length_c   1.000
_cell.angle_alpha   90.00
_cell.angle_beta   90.00
_cell.angle_gamma   90.00
#
_symmetry.space_group_name_H-M   'P 1'
#
loop_
_entity.id
_entity.type
_entity.pdbx_description
1 polymer ?
#
loop_
_entity_poly.entity_id
_entity_poly.type
_entity_poly.pdbx_seq_one_letter_code
_entity_poly.pdbx_strand_id
1 'polypeptide(L)'
;MTIGYQIISLFILGLPVASVAWTITHEDVFREPRDWCKKNSEQCRNLLQRKFFYLFTCEYCFSHYVTAFFLFITRYKLLFNDWRGYLIAFFALVWVANVYMNLYSHVRLDVKRERVEIAAQEKTIEAIDNTAQQPPPLIAAVTSSERADPRAPDGHKAP
;
A
#
# COMPACT_ATOMS: atom_id res chain seq x y z
N MET A 1 30.17 -17.70 -24.81
CA MET A 1 29.39 -17.96 -23.58
C MET A 1 28.23 -18.87 -23.92
N THR A 2 27.90 -19.83 -23.05
CA THR A 2 26.71 -20.68 -23.23
C THR A 2 25.44 -19.85 -23.05
N ILE A 3 24.36 -20.23 -23.76
CA ILE A 3 23.07 -19.53 -23.68
C ILE A 3 22.53 -19.50 -22.24
N GLY A 4 22.77 -20.57 -21.47
CA GLY A 4 22.36 -20.66 -20.07
C GLY A 4 23.02 -19.59 -19.18
N TYR A 5 24.31 -19.30 -19.40
CA TYR A 5 24.99 -18.23 -18.66
C TYR A 5 24.39 -16.84 -18.96
N GLN A 6 23.99 -16.60 -20.21
CA GLN A 6 23.33 -15.33 -20.58
C GLN A 6 21.99 -15.21 -19.87
N ILE A 7 21.16 -16.25 -19.92
CA ILE A 7 19.84 -16.24 -19.27
C ILE A 7 19.98 -16.07 -17.74
N ILE A 8 20.91 -16.76 -17.09
CA ILE A 8 21.15 -16.60 -15.65
C ILE A 8 21.62 -15.18 -15.35
N SER A 9 22.55 -14.64 -16.15
CA SER A 9 23.03 -13.27 -16.00
C SER A 9 21.92 -12.24 -16.17
N LEU A 10 20.94 -12.49 -17.05
CA LEU A 10 19.77 -11.64 -17.24
C LEU A 10 18.96 -11.49 -15.94
N PHE A 11 18.67 -12.61 -15.27
CA PHE A 11 17.91 -12.58 -14.00
C PHE A 11 18.73 -11.98 -12.87
N ILE A 12 20.02 -12.34 -12.77
CA ILE A 12 20.92 -11.79 -11.74
C ILE A 12 21.08 -10.27 -11.91
N LEU A 13 21.20 -9.76 -13.14
CA LEU A 13 21.28 -8.33 -13.43
C LEU A 13 19.93 -7.62 -13.27
N GLY A 14 18.82 -8.32 -13.46
CA GLY A 14 17.48 -7.78 -13.23
C GLY A 14 17.22 -7.43 -11.76
N LEU A 15 17.80 -8.18 -10.81
CA LEU A 15 17.66 -7.95 -9.37
C LEU A 15 18.16 -6.57 -8.91
N PRO A 16 19.42 -6.17 -9.16
CA PRO A 16 19.91 -4.85 -8.76
C PRO A 16 19.22 -3.73 -9.51
N VAL A 17 18.80 -3.96 -10.76
CA VAL A 17 18.00 -2.98 -11.52
C VAL A 17 16.66 -2.74 -10.84
N ALA A 18 15.96 -3.81 -10.46
CA ALA A 18 14.68 -3.74 -9.76
C ALA A 18 14.83 -3.11 -8.37
N SER A 19 15.85 -3.49 -7.60
CA SER A 19 16.04 -2.95 -6.26
C SER A 19 16.33 -1.45 -6.28
N VAL A 20 17.24 -1.00 -7.14
CA VAL A 20 17.56 0.43 -7.27
C VAL A 20 16.34 1.22 -7.76
N ALA A 21 15.63 0.70 -8.78
CA ALA A 21 14.45 1.36 -9.30
C ALA A 21 13.31 1.43 -8.28
N TRP A 22 13.07 0.35 -7.56
CA TRP A 22 12.07 0.28 -6.50
C TRP A 22 12.43 1.22 -5.34
N THR A 23 13.65 1.16 -4.81
CA THR A 23 14.08 2.00 -3.68
C THR A 23 13.98 3.48 -4.02
N ILE A 24 14.48 3.91 -5.18
CA ILE A 24 14.41 5.33 -5.55
C ILE A 24 12.96 5.78 -5.76
N THR A 25 12.07 4.89 -6.21
CA THR A 25 10.68 5.27 -6.48
C THR A 25 9.73 5.16 -5.30
N HIS A 26 9.97 4.23 -4.37
CA HIS A 26 9.07 3.93 -3.25
C HIS A 26 9.58 4.42 -1.89
N GLU A 27 10.85 4.76 -1.74
CA GLU A 27 11.37 5.32 -0.51
C GLU A 27 10.90 6.78 -0.35
N ASP A 28 10.37 7.14 0.83
CA ASP A 28 9.80 8.46 1.11
C ASP A 28 10.85 9.61 1.02
N VAL A 29 12.15 9.29 0.99
CA VAL A 29 13.26 10.24 0.80
C VAL A 29 13.14 11.05 -0.49
N PHE A 30 12.50 10.49 -1.54
CA PHE A 30 12.29 11.18 -2.82
C PHE A 30 10.87 11.71 -3.00
N ARG A 31 10.04 11.72 -1.94
CA ARG A 31 8.65 12.18 -2.03
C ARG A 31 8.54 13.68 -2.31
N GLU A 32 9.39 14.48 -1.69
CA GLU A 32 9.44 15.94 -1.90
C GLU A 32 9.86 16.31 -3.34
N PRO A 33 10.96 15.77 -3.91
CA PRO A 33 11.28 16.02 -5.31
C PRO A 33 10.27 15.39 -6.28
N ARG A 34 9.62 14.27 -5.93
CA ARG A 34 8.53 13.66 -6.71
C ARG A 34 7.28 14.54 -6.75
N ASP A 35 6.85 15.07 -5.62
CA ASP A 35 5.68 15.96 -5.52
C ASP A 35 5.97 17.32 -6.17
N TRP A 36 7.20 17.82 -6.06
CA TRP A 36 7.66 18.99 -6.79
C TRP A 36 7.68 18.76 -8.31
N CYS A 37 8.23 17.63 -8.77
CA CYS A 37 8.18 17.23 -10.17
C CYS A 37 6.75 17.07 -10.68
N LYS A 38 5.84 16.50 -9.87
CA LYS A 38 4.44 16.27 -10.23
C LYS A 38 3.68 17.58 -10.38
N LYS A 39 3.80 18.50 -9.42
CA LYS A 39 3.23 19.87 -9.49
C LYS A 39 3.75 20.63 -10.70
N ASN A 40 5.06 20.57 -10.96
CA ASN A 40 5.65 21.20 -12.13
C ASN A 40 5.19 20.53 -13.44
N SER A 41 4.99 19.21 -13.47
CA SER A 41 4.50 18.49 -14.65
C SER A 41 3.05 18.87 -15.02
N GLU A 42 2.23 19.25 -14.03
CA GLU A 42 0.84 19.70 -14.22
C GLU A 42 0.77 21.17 -14.66
N GLN A 43 1.75 21.99 -14.27
CA GLN A 43 1.86 23.40 -14.66
C GLN A 43 2.61 23.64 -15.99
N CYS A 44 3.39 22.67 -16.48
CA CYS A 44 4.19 22.84 -17.70
C CYS A 44 3.38 22.62 -18.99
N ARG A 45 3.46 23.57 -19.94
CA ARG A 45 2.84 23.47 -21.28
C ARG A 45 3.57 22.50 -22.24
N ASN A 46 4.83 22.16 -21.96
CA ASN A 46 5.67 21.36 -22.87
C ASN A 46 5.62 19.87 -22.54
N LEU A 47 5.21 19.05 -23.52
CA LEU A 47 5.10 17.59 -23.39
C LEU A 47 6.43 16.90 -23.03
N LEU A 48 7.56 17.44 -23.48
CA LEU A 48 8.89 16.89 -23.19
C LEU A 48 9.29 17.08 -21.72
N GLN A 49 9.01 18.24 -21.15
CA GLN A 49 9.24 18.52 -19.73
C GLN A 49 8.35 17.64 -18.86
N ARG A 50 7.09 17.47 -19.26
CA ARG A 50 6.15 16.57 -18.59
C ARG A 50 6.65 15.12 -18.59
N LYS A 51 7.20 14.65 -19.72
CA LYS A 51 7.76 13.28 -19.85
C LYS A 51 9.05 13.07 -19.07
N PHE A 52 9.90 14.10 -18.97
CA PHE A 52 11.12 14.06 -18.15
C PHE A 52 10.81 14.00 -16.65
N PHE A 53 9.82 14.76 -16.19
CA PHE A 53 9.38 14.67 -14.79
C PHE A 53 8.69 13.34 -14.48
N TYR A 54 7.87 12.83 -15.42
CA TYR A 54 7.22 11.52 -15.26
C TYR A 54 8.21 10.36 -15.14
N LEU A 55 9.38 10.52 -15.74
CA LEU A 55 10.49 9.57 -15.73
C LEU A 55 10.96 9.21 -14.32
N PHE A 56 11.03 10.21 -13.43
CA PHE A 56 11.47 10.05 -12.05
C PHE A 56 10.33 9.60 -11.13
N THR A 57 9.08 9.76 -11.57
CA THR A 57 7.91 9.35 -10.79
C THR A 57 7.42 7.94 -11.12
N CYS A 58 7.79 7.38 -12.26
CA CYS A 58 7.36 6.05 -12.71
C CYS A 58 8.46 4.99 -12.55
N GLU A 59 8.16 3.91 -11.83
CA GLU A 59 9.06 2.76 -11.61
C GLU A 59 9.51 2.12 -12.93
N TYR A 60 8.59 1.96 -13.89
CA TYR A 60 8.87 1.39 -15.19
C TYR A 60 9.76 2.32 -16.03
N CYS A 61 9.51 3.63 -16.01
CA CYS A 61 10.35 4.56 -16.78
C CYS A 61 11.77 4.63 -16.20
N PHE A 62 11.89 4.70 -14.88
CA PHE A 62 13.19 4.80 -14.22
C PHE A 62 14.03 3.52 -14.42
N SER A 63 13.40 2.34 -14.45
CA SER A 63 14.11 1.08 -14.72
C SER A 63 14.83 1.04 -16.07
N HIS A 64 14.37 1.81 -17.08
CA HIS A 64 15.08 1.95 -18.36
C HIS A 64 16.44 2.63 -18.19
N TYR A 65 16.52 3.67 -17.36
CA TYR A 65 17.77 4.41 -17.14
C TYR A 65 18.75 3.58 -16.34
N VAL A 66 18.24 2.93 -15.29
CA VAL A 66 19.04 2.00 -14.48
C VAL A 66 19.55 0.85 -15.38
N THR A 67 18.70 0.27 -16.22
CA THR A 67 19.12 -0.77 -17.17
C THR A 67 20.18 -0.28 -18.15
N ALA A 68 20.01 0.91 -18.75
CA ALA A 68 21.00 1.49 -19.65
C ALA A 68 22.35 1.69 -18.95
N PHE A 69 22.32 2.18 -17.71
CA PHE A 69 23.51 2.35 -16.88
C PHE A 69 24.22 1.01 -16.60
N PHE A 70 23.48 -0.01 -16.16
CA PHE A 70 24.04 -1.34 -15.92
C PHE A 70 24.56 -1.99 -17.20
N LEU A 71 23.88 -1.85 -18.34
CA LEU A 71 24.38 -2.34 -19.64
C LEU A 71 25.66 -1.65 -20.08
N PHE A 72 25.75 -0.34 -19.84
CA PHE A 72 26.95 0.43 -20.17
C PHE A 72 28.18 -0.04 -19.38
N ILE A 73 28.00 -0.31 -18.08
CA ILE A 73 29.06 -0.78 -17.18
C ILE A 73 29.42 -2.25 -17.46
N THR A 74 28.43 -3.12 -17.47
CA THR A 74 28.64 -4.58 -17.56
C THR A 74 28.92 -5.06 -18.98
N ARG A 75 28.68 -4.21 -19.99
CA ARG A 75 28.80 -4.51 -21.42
C ARG A 75 28.03 -5.78 -21.83
N TYR A 76 27.02 -6.16 -21.04
CA TYR A 76 26.23 -7.38 -21.21
C TYR A 76 25.46 -7.38 -22.53
N LYS A 77 25.45 -8.53 -23.22
CA LYS A 77 24.74 -8.74 -24.48
C LYS A 77 23.93 -10.03 -24.39
N LEU A 78 22.71 -10.01 -24.93
CA LEU A 78 21.83 -11.16 -24.95
C LEU A 78 21.62 -11.65 -26.39
N LEU A 79 21.73 -12.97 -26.60
CA LEU A 79 21.49 -13.71 -27.85
C LEU A 79 22.50 -13.41 -28.99
N PHE A 80 22.81 -12.15 -29.25
CA PHE A 80 23.76 -11.72 -30.28
C PHE A 80 24.97 -11.04 -29.66
N ASN A 81 26.16 -11.27 -30.23
CA ASN A 81 27.40 -10.63 -29.79
C ASN A 81 27.59 -9.20 -30.35
N ASP A 82 26.70 -8.77 -31.25
CA ASP A 82 26.73 -7.45 -31.87
C ASP A 82 25.93 -6.40 -31.07
N TRP A 83 25.87 -5.19 -31.60
CA TRP A 83 25.06 -4.09 -31.05
C TRP A 83 23.57 -4.46 -30.84
N ARG A 84 23.06 -5.39 -31.66
CA ARG A 84 21.68 -5.93 -31.54
C ARG A 84 21.45 -6.61 -30.20
N GLY A 85 22.48 -7.25 -29.65
CA GLY A 85 22.39 -7.90 -28.34
C GLY A 85 22.17 -6.92 -27.20
N TYR A 86 22.62 -5.67 -27.33
CA TYR A 86 22.32 -4.62 -26.34
C TYR A 86 20.84 -4.22 -26.37
N LEU A 87 20.22 -4.13 -27.55
CA LEU A 87 18.78 -3.82 -27.65
C LEU A 87 17.93 -4.90 -27.01
N ILE A 88 18.21 -6.17 -27.31
CA ILE A 88 17.46 -7.29 -26.74
C ILE A 88 17.70 -7.36 -25.23
N ALA A 89 18.94 -7.24 -24.78
CA ALA A 89 19.27 -7.24 -23.36
C ALA A 89 18.58 -6.09 -22.60
N PHE A 90 18.49 -4.91 -23.21
CA PHE A 90 17.83 -3.75 -22.62
C PHE A 90 16.35 -4.01 -22.33
N PHE A 91 15.58 -4.40 -23.36
CA PHE A 91 14.16 -4.67 -23.16
C PHE A 91 13.91 -5.89 -22.26
N ALA A 92 14.75 -6.92 -22.36
CA ALA A 92 14.64 -8.10 -21.51
C ALA A 92 14.92 -7.77 -20.03
N LEU A 93 15.97 -6.98 -19.73
CA LEU A 93 16.30 -6.56 -18.37
C LEU A 93 15.20 -5.68 -17.76
N VAL A 94 14.70 -4.71 -18.53
CA VAL A 94 13.58 -3.86 -18.10
C VAL A 94 12.35 -4.70 -17.77
N TRP A 95 12.04 -5.70 -18.61
CA TRP A 95 10.90 -6.59 -18.37
C TRP A 95 11.07 -7.42 -17.10
N VAL A 96 12.24 -8.05 -16.91
CA VAL A 96 12.55 -8.84 -15.70
C VAL A 96 12.49 -7.94 -14.46
N ALA A 97 13.06 -6.73 -14.52
CA ALA A 97 12.99 -5.79 -13.42
C ALA A 97 11.55 -5.38 -13.10
N ASN A 98 10.71 -5.17 -14.11
CA ASN A 98 9.30 -4.84 -13.94
C ASN A 98 8.53 -5.99 -13.25
N VAL A 99 8.81 -7.24 -13.63
CA VAL A 99 8.24 -8.41 -12.97
C VAL A 99 8.63 -8.47 -11.49
N TYR A 100 9.91 -8.22 -11.18
CA TYR A 100 10.38 -8.20 -9.78
C TYR A 100 9.74 -7.09 -8.94
N MET A 101 9.62 -5.88 -9.50
CA MET A 101 8.96 -4.77 -8.81
C MET A 101 7.48 -5.05 -8.56
N ASN A 102 6.76 -5.58 -9.56
CA ASN A 102 5.34 -5.91 -9.41
C ASN A 102 5.09 -7.07 -8.43
N LEU A 103 6.01 -8.03 -8.37
CA LEU A 103 5.93 -9.10 -7.38
C LEU A 103 6.12 -8.54 -5.95
N TYR A 104 7.12 -7.68 -5.76
CA TYR A 104 7.40 -7.07 -4.46
C TYR A 104 6.25 -6.15 -4.00
N SER A 105 5.66 -5.39 -4.93
CA SER A 105 4.50 -4.53 -4.64
C SER A 105 3.30 -5.34 -4.16
N HIS A 106 2.99 -6.45 -4.84
CA HIS A 106 1.86 -7.32 -4.51
C HIS A 106 2.03 -7.95 -3.12
N VAL A 107 3.20 -8.56 -2.87
CA VAL A 107 3.51 -9.19 -1.58
C VAL A 107 3.38 -8.17 -0.43
N ARG A 108 3.84 -6.93 -0.61
CA ARG A 108 3.74 -5.90 0.42
C ARG A 108 2.30 -5.44 0.65
N LEU A 109 1.48 -5.39 -0.39
CA LEU A 109 0.06 -5.05 -0.28
C LEU A 109 -0.72 -6.15 0.45
N ASP A 110 -0.47 -7.41 0.15
CA ASP A 110 -1.12 -8.54 0.81
C ASP A 110 -0.85 -8.54 2.31
N VAL A 111 0.42 -8.37 2.72
CA VAL A 111 0.79 -8.27 4.15
C VAL A 111 0.11 -7.08 4.84
N LYS A 112 -0.06 -5.95 4.15
CA LYS A 112 -0.79 -4.80 4.71
C LYS A 112 -2.27 -5.08 4.86
N ARG A 113 -2.89 -5.76 3.88
CA ARG A 113 -4.30 -6.15 3.94
C ARG A 113 -4.56 -7.09 5.10
N GLU A 114 -3.73 -8.12 5.27
CA GLU A 114 -3.82 -9.04 6.40
C GLU A 114 -3.72 -8.30 7.74
N ARG A 115 -2.77 -7.37 7.89
CA ARG A 115 -2.65 -6.56 9.12
C ARG A 115 -3.87 -5.70 9.41
N VAL A 116 -4.45 -5.06 8.38
CA VAL A 116 -5.65 -4.23 8.53
C VAL A 116 -6.86 -5.10 8.89
N GLU A 117 -6.98 -6.29 8.32
CA GLU A 117 -8.05 -7.23 8.61
C GLU A 117 -7.97 -7.76 10.04
N ILE A 118 -6.78 -8.14 10.51
CA ILE A 118 -6.54 -8.54 11.91
C ILE A 118 -6.91 -7.40 12.87
N ALA A 119 -6.45 -6.17 12.61
CA ALA A 119 -6.76 -5.01 13.46
C ALA A 119 -8.26 -4.65 13.47
N ALA A 120 -8.98 -4.88 12.38
CA ALA A 120 -10.44 -4.69 12.32
C ALA A 120 -11.19 -5.76 13.13
N GLN A 121 -10.72 -7.00 13.08
CA GLN A 121 -11.25 -8.11 13.88
C GLN A 121 -11.00 -7.88 15.38
N GLU A 122 -9.79 -7.48 15.78
CA GLU A 122 -9.46 -7.15 17.17
C GLU A 122 -10.38 -6.06 17.73
N LYS A 123 -10.58 -4.96 17.00
CA LYS A 123 -11.52 -3.89 17.42
C LYS A 123 -12.96 -4.37 17.54
N THR A 124 -13.38 -5.27 16.66
CA THR A 124 -14.75 -5.83 16.71
C THR A 124 -14.90 -6.74 17.93
N ILE A 125 -13.89 -7.55 18.24
CA ILE A 125 -13.86 -8.41 19.43
C ILE A 125 -13.83 -7.56 20.71
N GLU A 126 -13.00 -6.52 20.78
CA GLU A 126 -12.97 -5.57 21.90
C GLU A 126 -14.32 -4.86 22.08
N ALA A 127 -14.99 -4.47 20.99
CA ALA A 127 -16.31 -3.84 21.08
C ALA A 127 -17.38 -4.80 21.62
N ILE A 128 -17.34 -6.08 21.23
CA ILE A 128 -18.24 -7.12 21.73
C ILE A 128 -17.96 -7.41 23.20
N ASP A 129 -16.69 -7.53 23.61
CA ASP A 129 -16.30 -7.81 24.99
C ASP A 129 -16.67 -6.66 25.93
N ASN A 130 -16.45 -5.41 25.50
CA ASN A 130 -16.91 -4.21 26.23
C ASN A 130 -18.43 -4.15 26.37
N THR A 131 -19.19 -4.68 25.40
CA THR A 131 -20.65 -4.75 25.47
C THR A 131 -21.13 -5.89 26.39
N ALA A 132 -20.39 -7.00 26.44
CA ALA A 132 -20.68 -8.14 27.31
C ALA A 132 -20.33 -7.88 28.79
N GLN A 133 -19.33 -7.03 29.05
CA GLN A 133 -18.89 -6.65 30.39
C GLN A 133 -19.79 -5.58 31.05
N GLN A 134 -20.72 -4.98 30.30
CA GLN A 134 -21.64 -3.98 30.81
C GLN A 134 -22.83 -4.70 31.48
N PRO A 135 -22.93 -4.73 32.83
CA PRO A 135 -24.06 -5.40 33.47
C PRO A 135 -25.36 -4.72 33.02
N PRO A 136 -26.47 -5.48 32.87
CA PRO A 136 -27.76 -4.91 32.52
C PRO A 136 -28.04 -3.71 33.44
N PRO A 137 -28.60 -2.60 32.92
CA PRO A 137 -28.95 -1.48 33.77
C PRO A 137 -29.85 -2.02 34.88
N LEU A 138 -29.38 -1.92 36.12
CA LEU A 138 -30.10 -2.32 37.31
C LEU A 138 -31.47 -1.65 37.21
N ILE A 139 -32.52 -2.41 36.88
CA ILE A 139 -33.88 -1.92 36.91
C ILE A 139 -34.10 -1.50 38.35
N ALA A 140 -34.05 -0.19 38.60
CA ALA A 140 -34.23 0.39 39.89
C ALA A 140 -35.56 -0.13 40.45
N ALA A 141 -35.44 -0.99 41.45
CA ALA A 141 -36.55 -1.47 42.25
C ALA A 141 -37.19 -0.25 42.95
N VAL A 142 -38.22 0.33 42.33
CA VAL A 142 -39.15 1.21 43.02
C VAL A 142 -40.24 0.33 43.61
N THR A 143 -39.91 -0.30 44.73
CA THR A 143 -40.89 -0.84 45.66
C THR A 143 -41.49 0.34 46.43
N SER A 144 -42.57 0.94 45.92
CA SER A 144 -43.44 1.80 46.74
C SER A 144 -44.47 0.92 47.47
N SER A 145 -44.02 0.32 48.56
CA SER A 145 -44.87 -0.19 49.64
C SER A 145 -44.96 0.90 50.71
N GLU A 146 -45.96 1.76 50.61
CA GLU A 146 -46.42 2.63 51.72
C GLU A 146 -47.95 2.66 51.61
N ARG A 147 -48.62 1.72 52.28
CA ARG A 147 -49.15 1.81 53.65
C ARG A 147 -50.42 2.66 53.68
N ALA A 148 -51.55 1.96 53.79
CA ALA A 148 -52.87 2.50 54.06
C ALA A 148 -52.89 3.32 55.36
N ASP A 149 -53.64 4.43 55.37
CA ASP A 149 -54.20 5.03 56.59
C ASP A 149 -55.67 5.41 56.35
N PRO A 150 -56.63 4.84 57.12
CA PRO A 150 -58.05 5.14 57.03
C PRO A 150 -58.43 6.21 58.06
N ARG A 151 -58.82 7.42 57.61
CA ARG A 151 -59.61 8.36 58.44
C ARG A 151 -60.11 9.58 57.65
N ALA A 152 -61.40 9.63 57.37
CA ALA A 152 -62.21 10.85 57.48
C ALA A 152 -63.70 10.47 57.63
N PRO A 153 -64.48 11.21 58.45
CA PRO A 153 -65.65 10.67 59.15
C PRO A 153 -67.00 10.88 58.44
N ASP A 154 -67.97 10.10 58.94
CA ASP A 154 -69.40 10.13 58.68
C ASP A 154 -70.05 11.52 58.80
N GLY A 155 -71.11 11.78 58.02
CA GLY A 155 -72.11 12.75 58.47
C GLY A 155 -73.04 13.38 57.43
N HIS A 156 -74.20 12.75 57.25
CA HIS A 156 -75.54 13.39 57.31
C HIS A 156 -76.23 13.99 56.04
N LYS A 157 -77.25 13.21 55.63
CA LYS A 157 -78.67 13.55 55.35
C LYS A 157 -79.10 14.30 54.07
N ALA A 158 -79.89 13.53 53.31
CA ALA A 158 -81.07 13.83 52.48
C ALA A 158 -82.04 14.89 53.09
N PRO A 159 -83.12 15.39 52.42
CA PRO A 159 -83.97 14.74 51.41
C PRO A 159 -83.85 15.23 49.96
#